data_AF-A0A535LUX7-F1
#
_entry.id   AF-A0A535LUX7-F1
#
_cell.length_a   1.000
_cell.length_b   1.000
_cell.length_c   1.000
_cell.angle_alpha   90.00
_cell.angle_beta   90.00
_cell.angle_gamma   90.00
#
_symmetry.space_group_name_H-M   'P 1'
#
loop_
_entity.id
_entity.type
_entity.pdbx_description
1 polymer ?
#
loop_
_entity_poly.entity_id
_entity_poly.type
_entity_poly.pdbx_seq_one_letter_code
_entity_poly.pdbx_strand_id
1 'polypeptide(L)'
;MRKTALLVAMTAMLAACGQPTSPTVVHFTTPSADASATPPPSATPPAGSTPAASPTAVASTLTGSYGILIAGGRVELVKTDASIAAVAPIAAPSVQYCSSNSDGAMEAPPVSASGHQVYFRDGDTRIRRLTPPTGATDVTTVPGGSTQVSFFSVSPDDQRIAVVVEDISAATTISLRLYVEDLVGHGHHADIYTTTQPKGKTGTTLWPMGWHGGALVLAVVVACTFEPAGLSPSSWHVSNASTAVRLATINASNCTLSYWPSPAGVGCVNYSSGATTLYDWAGKVISVTGPGSTGSSFTQSGLSPAGNSIFFATGAGIGAPAPATGLVQLGPGPYSTLRGHLACSWIDEDHLLAPDGVIQFPAETPGNVHVNATFKAVAAAGNCAGRFPGGL
;
A
#
# COMPACT_ATOMS: atom_id res chain seq x y z
N MET A 1 11.40 20.41 63.96
CA MET A 1 12.84 20.15 63.75
C MET A 1 13.20 20.58 62.32
N ARG A 2 14.18 21.51 62.19
CA ARG A 2 14.94 22.05 61.01
C ARG A 2 14.18 22.17 59.65
N LYS A 3 13.75 23.36 59.16
CA LYS A 3 14.49 24.53 58.56
C LYS A 3 15.48 24.09 57.45
N THR A 4 15.56 24.60 56.20
CA THR A 4 15.34 25.93 55.56
C THR A 4 15.52 25.74 54.02
N ALA A 5 14.73 26.38 53.13
CA ALA A 5 15.05 27.53 52.22
C ALA A 5 16.28 27.34 51.26
N LEU A 6 16.35 27.79 49.99
CA LEU A 6 15.99 29.09 49.40
C LEU A 6 16.15 29.06 47.85
N LEU A 7 15.43 29.95 47.15
CA LEU A 7 15.55 30.33 45.72
C LEU A 7 16.92 30.95 45.37
N VAL A 8 17.32 30.89 44.08
CA VAL A 8 17.84 32.05 43.32
C VAL A 8 17.41 31.96 41.85
N ALA A 9 16.86 33.07 41.34
CA ALA A 9 16.58 33.39 39.95
C ALA A 9 17.39 34.64 39.54
N MET A 10 17.63 34.82 38.22
CA MET A 10 17.86 36.08 37.44
C MET A 10 18.93 35.87 36.34
N THR A 11 18.56 35.77 35.06
CA THR A 11 18.32 36.82 34.02
C THR A 11 19.58 37.47 33.42
N ALA A 12 19.70 37.47 32.09
CA ALA A 12 19.59 38.69 31.26
C ALA A 12 19.75 38.42 29.74
N MET A 13 18.99 39.18 28.96
CA MET A 13 18.87 39.24 27.50
C MET A 13 20.05 39.95 26.82
N LEU A 14 20.28 39.67 25.53
CA LEU A 14 20.76 40.65 24.56
C LEU A 14 19.95 40.55 23.27
N ALA A 15 19.36 41.68 22.89
CA ALA A 15 18.66 41.93 21.63
C ALA A 15 19.64 42.48 20.58
N ALA A 16 19.43 42.13 19.31
CA ALA A 16 19.91 42.93 18.19
C ALA A 16 18.94 42.81 17.00
N CYS A 17 18.37 43.95 16.62
CA CYS A 17 17.58 44.18 15.42
C CYS A 17 18.49 44.33 14.18
N GLY A 18 18.04 43.90 13.01
CA GLY A 18 18.67 44.22 11.73
C GLY A 18 17.93 43.58 10.55
N GLN A 19 17.12 44.37 9.86
CA GLN A 19 16.17 43.99 8.80
C GLN A 19 16.83 44.13 7.39
N PRO A 20 16.09 44.01 6.25
CA PRO A 20 16.36 43.08 5.15
C PRO A 20 17.03 43.73 3.91
N THR A 21 17.64 42.92 3.03
CA THR A 21 17.94 43.33 1.64
C THR A 21 17.56 42.23 0.64
N SER A 22 16.47 42.51 -0.08
CA SER A 22 16.10 42.30 -1.49
C SER A 22 16.89 41.38 -2.46
N PRO A 23 16.24 40.96 -3.57
CA PRO A 23 16.37 39.64 -4.19
C PRO A 23 17.45 39.57 -5.27
N THR A 24 18.00 38.36 -5.45
CA THR A 24 18.85 38.02 -6.59
C THR A 24 17.97 37.83 -7.83
N VAL A 25 17.98 38.85 -8.70
CA VAL A 25 17.48 38.78 -10.08
C VAL A 25 18.44 37.88 -10.86
N VAL A 26 17.97 36.72 -11.30
CA VAL A 26 18.68 35.89 -12.27
C VAL A 26 18.34 36.42 -13.67
N HIS A 27 19.36 36.96 -14.34
CA HIS A 27 19.29 37.40 -15.73
C HIS A 27 19.01 36.20 -16.65
N PHE A 28 17.90 36.25 -17.39
CA PHE A 28 17.74 35.46 -18.61
C PHE A 28 18.44 36.20 -19.74
N THR A 29 19.63 35.74 -20.15
CA THR A 29 20.21 36.12 -21.44
C THR A 29 19.97 35.00 -22.44
N THR A 30 18.99 35.22 -23.31
CA THR A 30 18.86 34.58 -24.62
C THR A 30 20.06 34.92 -25.50
N PRO A 31 20.74 33.93 -26.09
CA PRO A 31 21.52 34.14 -27.31
C PRO A 31 20.69 33.76 -28.54
N SER A 32 20.66 34.67 -29.49
CA SER A 32 20.10 34.59 -30.83
C SER A 32 20.55 33.36 -31.62
N ALA A 33 19.66 32.93 -32.51
CA ALA A 33 19.93 32.11 -33.67
C ALA A 33 20.99 32.74 -34.58
N ASP A 34 21.90 31.93 -35.11
CA ASP A 34 22.17 31.87 -36.54
C ASP A 34 23.06 30.66 -36.90
N ALA A 35 23.14 30.40 -38.21
CA ALA A 35 24.02 29.49 -38.94
C ALA A 35 23.48 28.07 -39.23
N SER A 36 22.70 28.07 -40.31
CA SER A 36 22.57 26.96 -41.28
C SER A 36 23.94 26.36 -41.65
N ALA A 37 24.08 25.04 -41.51
CA ALA A 37 25.16 24.28 -42.12
C ALA A 37 24.65 22.91 -42.56
N THR A 38 24.56 22.73 -43.88
CA THR A 38 24.20 21.51 -44.60
C THR A 38 25.32 20.46 -44.48
N PRO A 39 25.04 19.19 -44.12
CA PRO A 39 26.00 18.10 -44.25
C PRO A 39 25.86 17.35 -45.60
N PRO A 40 26.97 16.83 -46.17
CA PRO A 40 26.99 16.04 -47.42
C PRO A 40 26.54 14.57 -47.22
N PRO A 41 26.31 13.79 -48.30
CA PRO A 41 25.52 12.56 -48.25
C PRO A 41 26.31 11.26 -48.01
N SER A 42 25.56 10.25 -47.56
CA SER A 42 25.75 8.79 -47.67
C SER A 42 26.60 8.04 -46.63
N ALA A 43 25.93 7.16 -45.87
CA ALA A 43 26.29 5.74 -45.73
C ALA A 43 25.09 4.93 -45.19
N THR A 44 24.67 3.91 -45.95
CA THR A 44 23.60 2.96 -45.61
C THR A 44 24.10 1.96 -44.55
N PRO A 45 23.41 1.74 -43.42
CA PRO A 45 23.72 0.63 -42.51
C PRO A 45 23.04 -0.66 -42.96
N PRO A 46 23.67 -1.85 -42.77
CA PRO A 46 23.06 -3.13 -43.10
C PRO A 46 21.94 -3.52 -42.12
N ALA A 47 21.02 -4.33 -42.63
CA ALA A 47 19.80 -4.78 -41.99
C ALA A 47 19.99 -5.34 -40.57
N GLY A 48 19.39 -4.67 -39.58
CA GLY A 48 19.15 -5.23 -38.27
C GLY A 48 17.97 -6.19 -38.31
N SER A 49 18.19 -7.43 -37.90
CA SER A 49 17.14 -8.43 -37.67
C SER A 49 16.16 -7.92 -36.62
N THR A 50 14.95 -7.57 -37.06
CA THR A 50 13.82 -7.25 -36.19
C THR A 50 13.37 -8.54 -35.48
N PRO A 51 13.35 -8.62 -34.14
CA PRO A 51 12.60 -9.69 -33.48
C PRO A 51 11.13 -9.47 -33.80
N ALA A 52 10.50 -10.50 -34.39
CA ALA A 52 9.08 -10.49 -34.70
C ALA A 52 8.27 -10.18 -33.44
N ALA A 53 7.40 -9.18 -33.53
CA ALA A 53 6.37 -8.93 -32.52
C ALA A 53 5.48 -10.18 -32.46
N SER A 54 5.61 -10.95 -31.38
CA SER A 54 4.66 -12.00 -31.03
C SER A 54 3.26 -11.38 -30.90
N PRO A 55 2.19 -12.08 -31.33
CA PRO A 55 0.86 -11.51 -31.34
C PRO A 55 0.43 -11.19 -29.91
N THR A 56 0.04 -9.94 -29.67
CA THR A 56 -0.53 -9.45 -28.42
C THR A 56 -1.78 -10.28 -28.11
N ALA A 57 -1.65 -11.30 -27.25
CA ALA A 57 -2.80 -12.00 -26.73
C ALA A 57 -3.70 -10.96 -26.06
N VAL A 58 -4.93 -10.83 -26.57
CA VAL A 58 -5.94 -9.94 -25.98
C VAL A 58 -6.09 -10.37 -24.53
N ALA A 59 -5.69 -9.49 -23.61
CA ALA A 59 -5.77 -9.75 -22.19
C ALA A 59 -7.24 -10.01 -21.85
N SER A 60 -7.55 -11.18 -21.29
CA SER A 60 -8.87 -11.44 -20.75
C SER A 60 -9.09 -10.48 -19.58
N THR A 61 -10.11 -9.64 -19.68
CA THR A 61 -10.51 -8.73 -18.61
C THR A 61 -11.10 -9.55 -17.47
N LEU A 62 -10.59 -9.38 -16.26
CA LEU A 62 -11.16 -9.99 -15.07
C LEU A 62 -12.54 -9.35 -14.78
N THR A 63 -13.50 -10.19 -14.41
CA THR A 63 -14.85 -9.76 -14.00
C THR A 63 -15.18 -10.33 -12.64
N GLY A 64 -15.75 -9.52 -11.75
CA GLY A 64 -16.13 -9.91 -10.39
C GLY A 64 -15.09 -9.50 -9.34
N SER A 65 -15.27 -10.00 -8.11
CA SER A 65 -14.42 -9.69 -6.97
C SER A 65 -13.59 -10.92 -6.56
N TYR A 66 -12.31 -10.70 -6.27
CA TYR A 66 -11.40 -11.76 -5.85
C TYR A 66 -10.53 -11.30 -4.68
N GLY A 67 -10.28 -12.21 -3.75
CA GLY A 67 -9.14 -12.09 -2.83
C GLY A 67 -7.86 -12.43 -3.57
N ILE A 68 -6.74 -11.80 -3.20
CA ILE A 68 -5.43 -12.14 -3.76
C ILE A 68 -4.56 -12.74 -2.65
N LEU A 69 -4.10 -13.96 -2.87
CA LEU A 69 -3.30 -14.72 -1.91
C LEU A 69 -1.93 -15.05 -2.52
N ILE A 70 -0.88 -15.02 -1.70
CA ILE A 70 0.44 -15.56 -2.04
C ILE A 70 0.67 -16.83 -1.22
N ALA A 71 0.63 -17.98 -1.87
CA ALA A 71 0.75 -19.29 -1.23
C ALA A 71 1.75 -20.17 -2.00
N GLY A 72 2.69 -20.80 -1.30
CA GLY A 72 3.60 -21.79 -1.90
C GLY A 72 4.39 -21.31 -3.13
N GLY A 73 4.81 -20.04 -3.16
CA GLY A 73 5.50 -19.46 -4.32
C GLY A 73 4.60 -19.16 -5.51
N ARG A 74 3.30 -18.93 -5.27
CA ARG A 74 2.30 -18.60 -6.30
C ARG A 74 1.48 -17.40 -5.87
N VAL A 75 1.04 -16.60 -6.83
CA VAL A 75 -0.06 -15.64 -6.69
C VAL A 75 -1.35 -16.33 -7.13
N GLU A 76 -2.39 -16.25 -6.31
CA GLU A 76 -3.68 -16.89 -6.53
C GLU A 76 -4.83 -15.89 -6.42
N LEU A 77 -5.78 -15.95 -7.37
CA LEU A 77 -7.07 -15.27 -7.24
C LEU A 77 -8.08 -16.21 -6.61
N VAL A 78 -8.54 -15.85 -5.42
CA VAL A 78 -9.47 -16.62 -4.61
C VAL A 78 -10.87 -16.05 -4.79
N LYS A 79 -11.81 -16.89 -5.23
CA LYS A 79 -13.24 -16.53 -5.31
C LYS A 79 -13.89 -16.57 -3.93
N THR A 80 -15.08 -16.00 -3.83
CA THR A 80 -15.93 -16.04 -2.62
C THR A 80 -16.28 -17.45 -2.16
N ASP A 81 -16.27 -18.44 -3.05
CA ASP A 81 -16.43 -19.86 -2.73
C ASP A 81 -15.10 -20.58 -2.42
N ALA A 82 -14.03 -19.85 -2.11
CA ALA A 82 -12.68 -20.36 -1.85
C ALA A 82 -12.04 -21.17 -3.00
N SER A 83 -12.64 -21.22 -4.19
CA SER A 83 -12.00 -21.81 -5.37
C SER A 83 -11.01 -20.84 -6.01
N ILE A 84 -9.98 -21.39 -6.66
CA ILE A 84 -8.95 -20.59 -7.33
C ILE A 84 -9.41 -20.28 -8.76
N ALA A 85 -9.55 -18.98 -9.07
CA ALA A 85 -9.90 -18.50 -10.40
C ALA A 85 -8.70 -18.41 -11.34
N ALA A 86 -7.54 -18.02 -10.80
CA ALA A 86 -6.30 -17.91 -11.54
C ALA A 86 -5.08 -18.14 -10.65
N VAL A 87 -3.99 -18.67 -11.22
CA VAL A 87 -2.75 -18.91 -10.49
C VAL A 87 -1.51 -18.71 -11.37
N ALA A 88 -0.46 -18.11 -10.81
CA ALA A 88 0.86 -18.04 -11.46
C ALA A 88 2.00 -18.21 -10.46
N PRO A 89 3.15 -18.77 -10.88
CA PRO A 89 4.35 -18.76 -10.06
C PRO A 89 4.87 -17.33 -9.87
N ILE A 90 5.41 -17.07 -8.69
CA ILE A 90 6.09 -15.82 -8.32
C ILE A 90 7.42 -16.18 -7.64
N ALA A 91 8.52 -15.62 -8.11
CA ALA A 91 9.81 -15.72 -7.45
C ALA A 91 9.83 -14.80 -6.22
N ALA A 92 10.37 -15.31 -5.11
CA ALA A 92 10.61 -14.50 -3.93
C ALA A 92 11.63 -13.39 -4.27
N PRO A 93 11.43 -12.16 -3.78
CA PRO A 93 12.43 -11.13 -3.89
C PRO A 93 13.64 -11.46 -3.01
N SER A 94 14.77 -10.80 -3.29
CA SER A 94 15.90 -10.73 -2.38
C SER A 94 15.43 -10.18 -1.03
N VAL A 95 16.03 -10.64 0.07
CA VAL A 95 15.76 -10.09 1.40
C VAL A 95 16.79 -9.01 1.70
N GLN A 96 16.33 -7.79 1.97
CA GLN A 96 17.17 -6.64 2.22
C GLN A 96 17.17 -6.28 3.71
N TYR A 97 18.38 -6.15 4.26
CA TYR A 97 18.58 -5.73 5.65
C TYR A 97 19.08 -4.30 5.70
N CYS A 98 18.38 -3.48 6.47
CA CYS A 98 18.77 -2.09 6.73
C CYS A 98 19.88 -1.96 7.77
N SER A 99 20.11 -2.98 8.61
CA SER A 99 21.11 -2.97 9.67
C SER A 99 21.76 -4.35 9.87
N SER A 100 22.91 -4.37 10.55
CA SER A 100 23.56 -5.62 10.98
C SER A 100 22.73 -6.43 11.99
N ASN A 101 21.72 -5.81 12.60
CA ASN A 101 20.79 -6.46 13.53
C ASN A 101 19.62 -7.13 12.80
N SER A 102 19.70 -7.24 11.47
CA SER A 102 18.67 -7.84 10.62
C SER A 102 17.33 -7.09 10.64
N ASP A 103 17.35 -5.77 10.88
CA ASP A 103 16.19 -4.92 10.59
C ASP A 103 15.90 -5.01 9.09
N GLY A 104 14.70 -5.44 8.69
CA GLY A 104 14.35 -5.62 7.29
C GLY A 104 13.85 -4.34 6.63
N ALA A 105 14.07 -4.21 5.32
CA ALA A 105 13.23 -3.36 4.49
C ALA A 105 11.84 -4.01 4.45
N MET A 106 10.84 -3.35 5.02
CA MET A 106 9.49 -3.92 5.13
C MET A 106 8.75 -3.67 3.83
N GLU A 107 8.42 -4.75 3.12
CA GLU A 107 7.76 -4.66 1.84
C GLU A 107 6.24 -4.77 1.95
N ALA A 108 5.51 -3.86 1.28
CA ALA A 108 4.12 -4.13 0.92
C ALA A 108 4.06 -5.40 0.07
N PRO A 109 2.95 -6.16 0.10
CA PRO A 109 2.79 -7.30 -0.79
C PRO A 109 3.06 -6.90 -2.24
N PRO A 110 3.79 -7.73 -3.02
CA PRO A 110 4.28 -7.38 -4.35
C PRO A 110 3.18 -7.46 -5.40
N VAL A 111 1.97 -6.96 -5.10
CA VAL A 111 0.76 -7.12 -5.90
C VAL A 111 0.05 -5.78 -6.02
N SER A 112 -0.46 -5.50 -7.22
CA SER A 112 -1.39 -4.41 -7.47
C SER A 112 -2.51 -4.88 -8.39
N ALA A 113 -3.72 -4.40 -8.16
CA ALA A 113 -4.87 -4.68 -8.99
C ALA A 113 -5.39 -3.38 -9.62
N SER A 114 -5.70 -3.42 -10.92
CA SER A 114 -6.38 -2.34 -11.63
C SER A 114 -7.89 -2.57 -11.64
N GLY A 115 -8.61 -1.91 -12.56
CA GLY A 115 -10.02 -2.21 -12.85
C GLY A 115 -10.23 -3.51 -13.63
N HIS A 116 -9.20 -4.03 -14.30
CA HIS A 116 -9.37 -5.16 -15.24
C HIS A 116 -8.36 -6.29 -15.06
N GLN A 117 -7.26 -6.05 -14.36
CA GLN A 117 -6.12 -6.95 -14.29
C GLN A 117 -5.49 -6.99 -12.90
N VAL A 118 -4.73 -8.06 -12.63
CA VAL A 118 -3.89 -8.18 -11.45
C VAL A 118 -2.43 -8.29 -11.89
N TYR A 119 -1.59 -7.48 -11.26
CA TYR A 119 -0.16 -7.37 -11.51
C TYR A 119 0.60 -7.78 -10.27
N PHE A 120 1.78 -8.36 -10.46
CA PHE A 120 2.67 -8.72 -9.36
C PHE A 120 4.14 -8.55 -9.75
N ARG A 121 4.98 -8.26 -8.76
CA ARG A 121 6.45 -8.21 -8.92
C ARG A 121 7.01 -9.63 -8.74
N ASP A 122 7.58 -10.18 -9.81
CA ASP A 122 8.22 -11.48 -9.87
C ASP A 122 9.74 -11.33 -9.65
N GLY A 123 10.19 -11.74 -8.46
CA GLY A 123 11.53 -11.46 -7.96
C GLY A 123 11.72 -9.99 -7.62
N ASP A 124 12.90 -9.46 -7.94
CA ASP A 124 13.27 -8.08 -7.57
C ASP A 124 12.71 -7.02 -8.53
N THR A 125 12.48 -7.36 -9.80
CA THR A 125 12.33 -6.33 -10.85
C THR A 125 11.16 -6.52 -11.81
N ARG A 126 10.72 -7.76 -12.10
CA ARG A 126 9.78 -7.97 -13.22
C ARG A 126 8.36 -7.72 -12.77
N ILE A 127 7.64 -6.83 -13.44
CA ILE A 127 6.20 -6.69 -13.26
C ILE A 127 5.49 -7.56 -14.27
N ARG A 128 4.69 -8.50 -13.77
CA ARG A 128 3.93 -9.46 -14.57
C ARG A 128 2.45 -9.29 -14.33
N ARG A 129 1.65 -9.50 -15.36
CA ARG A 129 0.20 -9.53 -15.30
C ARG A 129 -0.26 -10.98 -15.22
N LEU A 130 -1.13 -11.27 -14.26
CA LEU A 130 -1.74 -12.59 -14.14
C LEU A 130 -2.65 -12.88 -15.34
N THR A 131 -2.52 -14.07 -15.92
CA THR A 131 -3.32 -14.51 -17.06
C THR A 131 -4.19 -15.69 -16.64
N PRO A 132 -5.50 -15.49 -16.41
CA PRO A 132 -6.40 -16.58 -16.06
C PRO A 132 -6.51 -17.64 -17.19
N PRO A 133 -6.71 -18.91 -16.84
CA PRO A 133 -6.75 -19.47 -15.48
C PRO A 133 -5.36 -19.78 -14.92
N THR A 134 -4.31 -19.83 -15.75
CA THR A 134 -2.96 -20.17 -15.31
C THR A 134 -1.89 -19.38 -16.07
N GLY A 135 -0.88 -18.93 -15.32
CA GLY A 135 0.29 -18.25 -15.87
C GLY A 135 0.22 -16.73 -15.77
N ALA A 136 1.25 -16.08 -16.31
CA ALA A 136 1.40 -14.63 -16.28
C ALA A 136 2.23 -14.16 -17.46
N THR A 137 2.01 -12.92 -17.89
CA THR A 137 2.71 -12.27 -19.00
C THR A 137 3.55 -11.12 -18.46
N ASP A 138 4.78 -10.99 -18.94
CA ASP A 138 5.66 -9.87 -18.58
C ASP A 138 5.10 -8.56 -19.14
N VAL A 139 5.15 -7.50 -18.34
CA VAL A 139 4.58 -6.19 -18.67
C VAL A 139 5.68 -5.15 -18.75
N THR A 140 6.46 -5.04 -17.69
CA THR A 140 7.52 -4.04 -17.52
C THR A 140 8.49 -4.47 -16.44
N THR A 141 9.49 -3.63 -16.15
CA THR A 141 10.44 -3.84 -15.05
C THR A 141 10.56 -2.61 -14.17
N VAL A 142 10.77 -2.81 -12.87
CA VAL A 142 11.08 -1.77 -11.90
C VAL A 142 12.49 -1.96 -11.35
N PRO A 143 13.14 -0.90 -10.80
CA PRO A 143 14.41 -1.04 -10.11
C PRO A 143 14.32 -2.05 -8.95
N GLY A 144 15.38 -2.82 -8.72
CA GLY A 144 15.39 -3.79 -7.64
C GLY A 144 16.69 -4.58 -7.60
N GLY A 145 17.03 -5.09 -6.42
CA GLY A 145 18.20 -5.93 -6.22
C GLY A 145 18.60 -6.04 -4.75
N SER A 146 19.90 -6.21 -4.49
CA SER A 146 20.41 -6.42 -3.12
C SER A 146 20.34 -5.20 -2.22
N THR A 147 20.26 -3.99 -2.79
CA THR A 147 20.20 -2.73 -2.03
C THR A 147 19.01 -1.85 -2.40
N GLN A 148 18.15 -2.32 -3.31
CA GLN A 148 17.01 -1.55 -3.80
C GLN A 148 15.76 -2.40 -3.77
N VAL A 149 14.68 -1.80 -3.26
CA VAL A 149 13.35 -2.38 -3.18
C VAL A 149 12.38 -1.46 -3.92
N SER A 150 11.48 -2.03 -4.72
CA SER A 150 10.42 -1.26 -5.37
C SER A 150 9.03 -1.72 -4.96
N PHE A 151 8.22 -0.77 -4.51
CA PHE A 151 6.78 -0.94 -4.30
C PHE A 151 6.03 -0.32 -5.48
N PHE A 152 4.91 -0.88 -5.90
CA PHE A 152 4.21 -0.36 -7.06
C PHE A 152 2.68 -0.43 -6.95
N SER A 153 2.01 0.46 -7.67
CA SER A 153 0.59 0.34 -7.98
C SER A 153 0.33 0.66 -9.44
N VAL A 154 -0.61 -0.06 -10.04
CA VAL A 154 -1.07 0.17 -11.42
C VAL A 154 -2.38 0.97 -11.39
N SER A 155 -2.51 1.94 -12.29
CA SER A 155 -3.72 2.76 -12.38
C SER A 155 -4.93 1.94 -12.81
N PRO A 156 -6.17 2.36 -12.47
CA PRO A 156 -7.38 1.56 -12.74
C PRO A 156 -7.64 1.30 -14.24
N ASP A 157 -7.10 2.15 -15.12
CA ASP A 157 -7.20 2.08 -16.58
C ASP A 157 -6.06 1.28 -17.25
N ASP A 158 -5.19 0.64 -16.46
CA ASP A 158 -4.06 -0.17 -16.93
C ASP A 158 -3.02 0.63 -17.74
N GLN A 159 -3.00 1.96 -17.64
CA GLN A 159 -2.11 2.81 -18.44
C GLN A 159 -0.84 3.25 -17.72
N ARG A 160 -0.86 3.41 -16.39
CA ARG A 160 0.24 3.99 -15.63
C ARG A 160 0.65 3.10 -14.48
N ILE A 161 1.92 3.19 -14.12
CA ILE A 161 2.49 2.58 -12.92
C ILE A 161 3.09 3.68 -12.05
N ALA A 162 2.78 3.65 -10.76
CA ALA A 162 3.45 4.45 -9.74
C ALA A 162 4.38 3.55 -8.94
N VAL A 163 5.64 3.94 -8.83
CA VAL A 163 6.67 3.12 -8.19
C VAL A 163 7.42 3.93 -7.14
N VAL A 164 7.47 3.41 -5.93
CA VAL A 164 8.39 3.89 -4.90
C VAL A 164 9.60 2.98 -4.90
N VAL A 165 10.77 3.56 -5.15
CA VAL A 165 12.07 2.91 -5.00
C VAL A 165 12.67 3.33 -3.67
N GLU A 166 12.99 2.34 -2.84
CA GLU A 166 13.74 2.49 -1.60
C GLU A 166 15.15 1.95 -1.80
N ASP A 167 16.13 2.85 -1.77
CA ASP A 167 17.55 2.51 -1.83
C ASP A 167 18.14 2.52 -0.42
N ILE A 168 18.57 1.36 0.04
CA ILE A 168 19.11 1.13 1.38
C ILE A 168 20.64 0.99 1.40
N SER A 169 21.32 1.32 0.30
CA SER A 169 22.78 1.18 0.17
C SER A 169 23.57 2.02 1.18
N ALA A 170 23.05 3.19 1.56
CA ALA A 170 23.70 4.06 2.52
C ALA A 170 23.65 3.48 3.94
N ALA A 171 24.73 3.66 4.72
CA ALA A 171 24.85 3.01 6.03
C ALA A 171 23.78 3.45 7.05
N THR A 172 23.37 4.72 7.04
CA THR A 172 22.50 5.31 8.07
C THR A 172 21.19 5.89 7.53
N THR A 173 21.02 5.91 6.22
CA THR A 173 19.85 6.51 5.56
C THR A 173 19.29 5.59 4.49
N ILE A 174 18.03 5.84 4.14
CA ILE A 174 17.39 5.33 2.92
C ILE A 174 17.12 6.50 1.99
N SER A 175 17.27 6.28 0.69
CA SER A 175 16.83 7.23 -0.33
C SER A 175 15.53 6.72 -0.92
N LEU A 176 14.50 7.56 -0.92
CA LEU A 176 13.20 7.26 -1.48
C LEU A 176 12.99 8.07 -2.74
N ARG A 177 12.48 7.42 -3.78
CA ARG A 177 12.09 8.04 -5.04
C ARG A 177 10.75 7.48 -5.47
N LEU A 178 9.74 8.34 -5.60
CA LEU A 178 8.45 8.00 -6.17
C LEU A 178 8.40 8.58 -7.59
N TYR A 179 8.18 7.71 -8.56
CA TYR A 179 7.91 8.09 -9.95
C TYR A 179 6.60 7.54 -10.45
N VAL A 180 6.08 8.17 -11.49
CA VAL A 180 4.96 7.69 -12.30
C VAL A 180 5.39 7.65 -13.76
N GLU A 181 5.03 6.58 -14.46
CA GLU A 181 5.31 6.39 -15.87
C GLU A 181 4.21 5.57 -16.54
N ASP A 182 4.25 5.47 -17.87
CA ASP A 182 3.40 4.56 -18.63
C ASP A 182 3.76 3.11 -18.27
N LEU A 183 2.73 2.31 -17.98
CA LEU A 183 2.89 0.91 -17.57
C LEU A 183 3.65 0.09 -18.61
N VAL A 184 3.47 0.39 -19.89
CA VAL A 184 4.14 -0.30 -21.01
C VAL A 184 5.04 0.68 -21.74
N GLY A 185 6.31 0.28 -21.95
CA GLY A 185 7.27 1.04 -22.74
C GLY A 185 7.96 2.20 -22.01
N HIS A 186 7.66 2.43 -20.73
CA HIS A 186 8.32 3.44 -19.88
C HIS A 186 8.18 4.89 -20.40
N GLY A 187 7.14 5.19 -21.17
CA GLY A 187 6.82 6.55 -21.61
C GLY A 187 6.44 7.45 -20.43
N HIS A 188 6.52 8.77 -20.63
CA HIS A 188 6.09 9.78 -19.66
C HIS A 188 6.65 9.62 -18.23
N HIS A 189 7.85 9.05 -18.08
CA HIS A 189 8.50 8.90 -16.78
C HIS A 189 8.73 10.24 -16.09
N ALA A 190 8.24 10.37 -14.86
CA ALA A 190 8.43 11.53 -14.02
C ALA A 190 8.72 11.12 -12.57
N ASP A 191 9.90 11.48 -12.07
CA ASP A 191 10.21 11.47 -10.65
C ASP A 191 9.43 12.61 -9.97
N ILE A 192 8.38 12.29 -9.24
CA ILE A 192 7.46 13.28 -8.66
C ILE A 192 7.75 13.58 -7.19
N TYR A 193 8.52 12.72 -6.50
CA TYR A 193 8.95 12.94 -5.13
C TYR A 193 10.25 12.21 -4.83
N THR A 194 11.20 12.90 -4.20
CA THR A 194 12.47 12.33 -3.74
C THR A 194 12.79 12.85 -2.34
N THR A 195 13.21 11.96 -1.45
CA THR A 195 13.66 12.32 -0.10
C THR A 195 14.75 11.36 0.39
N THR A 196 15.47 11.79 1.41
CA THR A 196 16.31 10.90 2.24
C THR A 196 15.69 10.81 3.63
N GLN A 197 15.69 9.62 4.24
CA GLN A 197 15.15 9.36 5.57
C GLN A 197 16.20 8.60 6.40
N PRO A 198 16.27 8.81 7.72
CA PRO A 198 17.14 8.00 8.58
C PRO A 198 16.66 6.54 8.60
N LYS A 199 17.58 5.58 8.73
CA LYS A 199 17.22 4.19 9.00
C LYS A 199 16.72 4.01 10.44
N GLY A 200 15.74 3.14 10.64
CA GLY A 200 15.18 2.80 11.95
C GLY A 200 13.88 3.54 12.25
N LYS A 201 13.42 3.46 13.51
CA LYS A 201 12.06 3.83 13.94
C LYS A 201 11.65 5.30 13.74
N THR A 202 12.59 6.18 13.40
CA THR A 202 12.33 7.60 13.14
C THR A 202 12.21 7.94 11.65
N GLY A 203 12.60 7.01 10.77
CA GLY A 203 12.44 7.14 9.33
C GLY A 203 11.14 6.54 8.85
N THR A 204 10.65 7.03 7.71
CA THR A 204 9.45 6.49 7.06
C THR A 204 9.75 6.12 5.62
N THR A 205 9.00 5.16 5.10
CA THR A 205 8.91 4.83 3.66
C THR A 205 7.47 5.00 3.19
N LEU A 206 7.26 4.91 1.88
CA LEU A 206 5.97 5.07 1.23
C LEU A 206 5.59 3.79 0.51
N TRP A 207 4.37 3.31 0.73
CA TRP A 207 3.82 2.24 -0.09
C TRP A 207 2.69 2.79 -0.98
N PRO A 208 2.80 2.68 -2.32
CA PRO A 208 1.75 3.05 -3.24
C PRO A 208 0.68 1.94 -3.22
N MET A 209 -0.36 2.12 -2.40
CA MET A 209 -1.35 1.08 -2.13
C MET A 209 -2.48 1.04 -3.16
N GLY A 210 -2.61 2.07 -4.01
CA GLY A 210 -3.62 2.13 -5.04
C GLY A 210 -3.88 3.55 -5.55
N TRP A 211 -5.01 3.71 -6.23
CA TRP A 211 -5.43 4.95 -6.87
C TRP A 211 -6.88 5.26 -6.51
N HIS A 212 -7.17 6.53 -6.19
CA HIS A 212 -8.52 7.04 -5.94
C HIS A 212 -8.74 8.33 -6.73
N GLY A 213 -9.77 8.36 -7.58
CA GLY A 213 -10.09 9.57 -8.38
C GLY A 213 -8.93 10.08 -9.26
N GLY A 214 -8.05 9.19 -9.71
CA GLY A 214 -6.85 9.55 -10.49
C GLY A 214 -5.65 10.04 -9.66
N ALA A 215 -5.79 10.15 -8.34
CA ALA A 215 -4.72 10.43 -7.40
C ALA A 215 -4.13 9.14 -6.82
N LEU A 216 -2.89 9.22 -6.32
CA LEU A 216 -2.20 8.13 -5.64
C LEU A 216 -2.64 8.05 -4.18
N VAL A 217 -2.92 6.85 -3.70
CA VAL A 217 -3.10 6.55 -2.28
C VAL A 217 -1.81 5.92 -1.76
N LEU A 218 -1.13 6.65 -0.88
CA LEU A 218 0.16 6.26 -0.30
C LEU A 218 0.00 5.98 1.20
N ALA A 219 0.42 4.80 1.66
CA ALA A 219 0.63 4.54 3.07
C ALA A 219 1.99 5.08 3.51
N VAL A 220 2.03 5.79 4.63
CA VAL A 220 3.28 6.14 5.31
C VAL A 220 3.52 5.12 6.39
N VAL A 221 4.67 4.45 6.33
CA VAL A 221 5.03 3.41 7.29
C VAL A 221 6.44 3.67 7.81
N VAL A 222 6.74 3.16 9.00
CA VAL A 222 8.11 3.18 9.54
C VAL A 222 9.01 2.33 8.64
N ALA A 223 10.16 2.88 8.25
CA ALA A 223 11.12 2.15 7.45
C ALA A 223 12.12 1.38 8.33
N CYS A 224 12.74 0.35 7.75
CA CYS A 224 13.90 -0.33 8.34
C CYS A 224 13.69 -0.77 9.80
N THR A 225 12.66 -1.56 10.04
CA THR A 225 12.28 -2.01 11.39
C THR A 225 11.92 -3.49 11.39
N PHE A 226 12.13 -4.16 12.53
CA PHE A 226 11.62 -5.50 12.79
C PHE A 226 10.36 -5.42 13.65
N GLU A 227 9.18 -5.59 13.03
CA GLU A 227 7.90 -5.56 13.73
C GLU A 227 7.13 -6.88 13.47
N PRO A 228 7.31 -7.91 14.33
CA PRO A 228 6.74 -9.24 14.13
C PRO A 228 5.21 -9.29 14.24
N ALA A 229 4.60 -8.25 14.81
CA ALA A 229 3.14 -8.09 14.89
C ALA A 229 2.53 -7.46 13.62
N GLY A 230 3.36 -7.11 12.62
CA GLY A 230 2.96 -6.35 11.44
C GLY A 230 3.09 -4.84 11.65
N LEU A 231 3.16 -4.11 10.55
CA LEU A 231 3.17 -2.65 10.54
C LEU A 231 1.78 -2.14 10.21
N SER A 232 1.35 -1.06 10.86
CA SER A 232 0.19 -0.27 10.42
C SER A 232 0.68 1.08 9.92
N PRO A 233 0.03 1.65 8.89
CA PRO A 233 0.36 3.00 8.44
C PRO A 233 0.23 4.01 9.57
N SER A 234 1.21 4.92 9.69
CA SER A 234 1.12 6.07 10.60
C SER A 234 0.20 7.15 10.02
N SER A 235 0.14 7.21 8.69
CA SER A 235 -0.81 8.04 7.95
C SER A 235 -1.09 7.49 6.55
N TRP A 236 -2.18 7.96 5.96
CA TRP A 236 -2.47 7.83 4.54
C TRP A 236 -2.40 9.18 3.86
N HIS A 237 -1.78 9.24 2.69
CA HIS A 237 -1.76 10.43 1.85
C HIS A 237 -2.48 10.16 0.54
N VAL A 238 -3.35 11.08 0.14
CA VAL A 238 -3.87 11.15 -1.21
C VAL A 238 -3.11 12.24 -1.94
N SER A 239 -2.39 11.89 -2.99
CA SER A 239 -1.43 12.78 -3.66
C SER A 239 -1.69 12.85 -5.16
N ASN A 240 -1.50 14.02 -5.76
CA ASN A 240 -1.55 14.17 -7.21
C ASN A 240 -0.49 13.29 -7.89
N ALA A 241 -0.90 12.45 -8.84
CA ALA A 241 -0.04 11.48 -9.49
C ALA A 241 1.02 12.09 -10.43
N SER A 242 0.93 13.38 -10.77
CA SER A 242 1.87 14.06 -11.66
C SER A 242 2.84 14.98 -10.92
N THR A 243 2.53 15.38 -9.68
CA THR A 243 3.32 16.39 -8.95
C THR A 243 3.65 15.99 -7.51
N ALA A 244 3.12 14.87 -7.04
CA ALA A 244 3.14 14.43 -5.64
C ALA A 244 2.56 15.45 -4.63
N VAL A 245 1.91 16.52 -5.08
CA VAL A 245 1.23 17.48 -4.22
C VAL A 245 0.16 16.75 -3.42
N ARG A 246 0.23 16.87 -2.09
CA ARG A 246 -0.70 16.20 -1.18
C ARG A 246 -2.07 16.89 -1.23
N LEU A 247 -3.09 16.14 -1.63
CA LEU A 247 -4.48 16.58 -1.72
C LEU A 247 -5.21 16.36 -0.40
N ALA A 248 -4.94 15.24 0.28
CA ALA A 248 -5.48 14.92 1.59
C ALA A 248 -4.49 14.15 2.45
N THR A 249 -4.70 14.21 3.77
CA THR A 249 -3.96 13.44 4.78
C THR A 249 -4.94 12.85 5.77
N ILE A 250 -4.85 11.54 5.99
CA ILE A 250 -5.55 10.84 7.06
C ILE A 250 -4.51 10.44 8.09
N ASN A 251 -4.55 11.09 9.25
CA ASN A 251 -3.65 10.80 10.37
C ASN A 251 -4.44 10.21 11.52
N ALA A 252 -3.85 9.24 12.21
CA ALA A 252 -4.38 8.75 13.47
C ALA A 252 -3.57 9.30 14.64
N SER A 253 -4.25 9.91 15.60
CA SER A 253 -3.63 10.41 16.84
C SER A 253 -3.95 9.55 18.07
N ASN A 254 -5.02 8.76 18.02
CA ASN A 254 -5.55 8.01 19.16
C ASN A 254 -6.13 6.63 18.79
N CYS A 255 -5.77 6.12 17.61
CA CYS A 255 -6.24 4.85 17.08
C CYS A 255 -5.18 4.27 16.12
N THR A 256 -5.36 3.03 15.70
CA THR A 256 -4.51 2.36 14.71
C THR A 256 -5.22 2.34 13.38
N LEU A 257 -4.59 2.86 12.31
CA LEU A 257 -5.14 2.80 10.96
C LEU A 257 -5.16 1.36 10.46
N SER A 258 -6.24 0.98 9.78
CA SER A 258 -6.31 -0.30 9.09
C SER A 258 -5.16 -0.44 8.09
N TYR A 259 -4.57 -1.64 8.02
CA TYR A 259 -3.46 -1.94 7.11
C TYR A 259 -3.87 -1.87 5.65
N TRP A 260 -5.02 -2.48 5.31
CA TRP A 260 -5.56 -2.47 3.96
C TRP A 260 -6.55 -1.33 3.78
N PRO A 261 -6.42 -0.55 2.69
CA PRO A 261 -7.38 0.47 2.34
C PRO A 261 -8.62 -0.14 1.66
N SER A 262 -9.74 0.60 1.70
CA SER A 262 -11.00 0.26 1.03
C SER A 262 -11.42 1.37 0.07
N PRO A 263 -12.22 1.09 -0.98
CA PRO A 263 -12.88 2.12 -1.77
C PRO A 263 -13.64 3.17 -0.97
N ALA A 264 -14.24 2.75 0.14
CA ALA A 264 -14.95 3.66 1.04
C ALA A 264 -14.01 4.50 1.94
N GLY A 265 -12.69 4.28 1.86
CA GLY A 265 -11.68 4.94 2.68
C GLY A 265 -10.98 3.99 3.65
N VAL A 266 -10.70 4.46 4.87
CA VAL A 266 -9.95 3.70 5.88
C VAL A 266 -10.60 3.77 7.25
N GLY A 267 -10.55 2.64 7.96
CA GLY A 267 -10.90 2.58 9.37
C GLY A 267 -9.70 2.97 10.25
N CYS A 268 -9.99 3.59 11.39
CA CYS A 268 -9.03 3.81 12.46
C CYS A 268 -9.60 3.29 13.77
N VAL A 269 -9.01 2.22 14.28
CA VAL A 269 -9.57 1.46 15.39
C VAL A 269 -8.82 1.77 16.68
N ASN A 270 -9.56 2.14 17.72
CA ASN A 270 -9.02 2.14 19.06
C ASN A 270 -9.15 0.72 19.64
N TYR A 271 -8.04 -0.03 19.65
CA TYR A 271 -8.05 -1.43 20.11
C TYR A 271 -8.37 -1.62 21.60
N SER A 272 -8.37 -0.56 22.41
CA SER A 272 -8.80 -0.65 23.81
C SER A 272 -10.32 -0.57 23.98
N SER A 273 -11.02 0.11 23.08
CA SER A 273 -12.48 0.33 23.15
C SER A 273 -13.27 -0.32 22.03
N GLY A 274 -12.61 -0.80 20.97
CA GLY A 274 -13.24 -1.26 19.73
C GLY A 274 -13.86 -0.14 18.89
N ALA A 275 -13.82 1.11 19.38
CA ALA A 275 -14.36 2.25 18.65
C ALA A 275 -13.58 2.45 17.35
N THR A 276 -14.32 2.63 16.26
CA THR A 276 -13.72 2.86 14.93
C THR A 276 -14.16 4.21 14.39
N THR A 277 -13.19 4.99 13.93
CA THR A 277 -13.41 6.21 13.15
C THR A 277 -13.21 5.88 11.68
N LEU A 278 -14.16 6.23 10.83
CA LEU A 278 -14.07 6.05 9.38
C LEU A 278 -13.66 7.37 8.72
N TYR A 279 -12.64 7.31 7.88
CA TYR A 279 -12.18 8.43 7.07
C TYR A 279 -12.42 8.15 5.60
N ASP A 280 -12.93 9.13 4.87
CA ASP A 280 -12.91 9.12 3.40
C ASP A 280 -11.55 9.55 2.85
N TRP A 281 -11.38 9.45 1.53
CA TRP A 281 -10.16 9.84 0.84
C TRP A 281 -9.91 11.34 0.74
N ALA A 282 -10.89 12.17 1.13
CA ALA A 282 -10.67 13.60 1.33
C ALA A 282 -10.08 13.92 2.71
N GLY A 283 -9.87 12.90 3.57
CA GLY A 283 -9.38 13.08 4.94
C GLY A 283 -10.47 13.40 5.94
N LYS A 284 -11.75 13.34 5.55
CA LYS A 284 -12.88 13.72 6.40
C LYS A 284 -13.37 12.51 7.18
N VAL A 285 -13.70 12.73 8.44
CA VAL A 285 -14.44 11.76 9.25
C VAL A 285 -15.88 11.69 8.74
N ILE A 286 -16.27 10.52 8.23
CA ILE A 286 -17.62 10.27 7.70
C ILE A 286 -18.52 9.54 8.70
N SER A 287 -17.93 8.80 9.63
CA SER A 287 -18.65 8.12 10.70
C SER A 287 -17.73 7.80 11.86
N VAL A 288 -18.30 7.73 13.07
CA VAL A 288 -17.65 7.16 14.24
C VAL A 288 -18.57 6.06 14.73
N THR A 289 -18.14 4.81 14.61
CA THR A 289 -18.93 3.66 15.01
C THR A 289 -18.52 3.27 16.43
N GLY A 290 -19.40 3.58 17.40
CA GLY A 290 -19.27 3.18 18.81
C GLY A 290 -19.72 1.74 19.07
N PRO A 291 -19.37 1.18 20.24
CA PRO A 291 -18.29 0.21 20.33
C PRO A 291 -18.53 -1.00 19.39
N GLY A 292 -17.81 -1.01 18.27
CA GLY A 292 -17.70 -2.18 17.40
C GLY A 292 -16.79 -3.22 18.07
N SER A 293 -17.28 -4.45 18.23
CA SER A 293 -16.59 -5.60 18.83
C SER A 293 -16.08 -5.39 20.28
N THR A 294 -16.66 -6.12 21.23
CA THR A 294 -16.25 -6.13 22.65
C THR A 294 -14.94 -6.89 22.92
N GLY A 295 -14.16 -7.18 21.89
CA GLY A 295 -12.89 -7.89 22.00
C GLY A 295 -11.73 -6.95 22.37
N SER A 296 -10.69 -7.53 22.95
CA SER A 296 -9.39 -6.89 23.14
C SER A 296 -8.33 -7.57 22.27
N SER A 297 -7.15 -6.95 22.14
CA SER A 297 -6.00 -7.53 21.43
C SER A 297 -6.20 -7.73 19.92
N PHE A 298 -6.98 -6.86 19.29
CA PHE A 298 -7.02 -6.79 17.83
C PHE A 298 -5.65 -6.37 17.29
N THR A 299 -5.18 -7.10 16.29
CA THR A 299 -3.93 -6.85 15.58
C THR A 299 -4.19 -6.26 14.20
N GLN A 300 -5.39 -6.44 13.66
CA GLN A 300 -5.76 -5.98 12.33
C GLN A 300 -7.23 -5.59 12.25
N SER A 301 -7.53 -4.66 11.35
CA SER A 301 -8.87 -4.28 10.96
C SER A 301 -8.93 -3.95 9.47
N GLY A 302 -10.13 -3.95 8.90
CA GLY A 302 -10.36 -3.50 7.54
C GLY A 302 -11.82 -3.20 7.27
N LEU A 303 -12.05 -2.15 6.48
CA LEU A 303 -13.35 -1.68 6.06
C LEU A 303 -13.79 -2.41 4.77
N SER A 304 -15.05 -2.83 4.71
CA SER A 304 -15.67 -3.39 3.50
C SER A 304 -15.65 -2.39 2.34
N PRO A 305 -15.71 -2.84 1.08
CA PRO A 305 -15.60 -1.96 -0.08
C PRO A 305 -16.55 -0.75 -0.10
N ALA A 306 -17.81 -0.90 0.29
CA ALA A 306 -18.81 0.16 0.34
C ALA A 306 -18.89 0.85 1.72
N GLY A 307 -18.06 0.41 2.68
CA GLY A 307 -17.94 1.05 3.99
C GLY A 307 -19.04 0.70 4.97
N ASN A 308 -19.82 -0.35 4.70
CA ASN A 308 -20.96 -0.73 5.52
C ASN A 308 -20.62 -1.70 6.64
N SER A 309 -19.48 -2.38 6.54
CA SER A 309 -18.99 -3.41 7.44
C SER A 309 -17.52 -3.24 7.78
N ILE A 310 -17.13 -3.69 8.98
CA ILE A 310 -15.73 -3.75 9.43
C ILE A 310 -15.43 -5.12 10.05
N PHE A 311 -14.20 -5.60 9.85
CA PHE A 311 -13.67 -6.72 10.62
C PHE A 311 -12.60 -6.29 11.60
N PHE A 312 -12.44 -7.10 12.64
CA PHE A 312 -11.37 -7.03 13.62
C PHE A 312 -10.75 -8.41 13.76
N ALA A 313 -9.45 -8.52 13.56
CA ALA A 313 -8.72 -9.77 13.64
C ALA A 313 -7.79 -9.78 14.85
N THR A 314 -7.72 -10.91 15.55
CA THR A 314 -6.78 -11.18 16.65
C THR A 314 -5.87 -12.35 16.30
N GLY A 315 -4.73 -12.46 16.99
CA GLY A 315 -3.91 -13.67 16.94
C GLY A 315 -2.82 -13.70 15.87
N ALA A 316 -2.33 -12.54 15.44
CA ALA A 316 -1.12 -12.44 14.64
C ALA A 316 0.14 -12.32 15.55
N GLY A 317 1.14 -13.19 15.33
CA GLY A 317 2.45 -13.10 15.97
C GLY A 317 2.67 -14.03 17.18
N ILE A 318 3.92 -14.09 17.66
CA ILE A 318 4.34 -14.93 18.79
C ILE A 318 3.70 -14.41 20.09
N GLY A 319 3.00 -15.29 20.82
CA GLY A 319 2.33 -14.95 22.08
C GLY A 319 0.99 -14.23 21.92
N ALA A 320 0.50 -14.07 20.68
CA ALA A 320 -0.80 -13.53 20.39
C ALA A 320 -1.93 -14.49 20.87
N PRO A 321 -3.13 -13.97 21.17
CA PRO A 321 -4.29 -14.80 21.49
C PRO A 321 -4.62 -15.76 20.34
N ALA A 322 -5.49 -16.74 20.58
CA ALA A 322 -5.98 -17.60 19.50
C ALA A 322 -6.59 -16.75 18.36
N PRO A 323 -6.39 -17.16 17.09
CA PRO A 323 -6.90 -16.40 15.95
C PRO A 323 -8.41 -16.32 16.00
N ALA A 324 -8.95 -15.12 15.78
CA ALA A 324 -10.37 -14.89 15.65
C ALA A 324 -10.65 -13.65 14.80
N THR A 325 -11.83 -13.64 14.18
CA THR A 325 -12.33 -12.53 13.39
C THR A 325 -13.68 -12.09 13.95
N GLY A 326 -13.72 -10.89 14.52
CA GLY A 326 -14.96 -10.18 14.81
C GLY A 326 -15.45 -9.43 13.57
N LEU A 327 -16.75 -9.47 13.30
CA LEU A 327 -17.40 -8.86 12.13
C LEU A 327 -18.55 -8.00 12.63
N VAL A 328 -18.65 -6.77 12.11
CA VAL A 328 -19.70 -5.83 12.50
C VAL A 328 -20.17 -5.08 11.26
N GLN A 329 -21.47 -5.16 10.97
CA GLN A 329 -22.11 -4.22 10.08
C GLN A 329 -22.33 -2.91 10.83
N LEU A 330 -21.84 -1.81 10.27
CA LEU A 330 -21.91 -0.48 10.82
C LEU A 330 -23.36 0.03 10.79
N GLY A 331 -23.78 0.70 11.87
CA GLY A 331 -25.17 1.09 12.08
C GLY A 331 -25.99 -0.02 12.78
N PRO A 332 -27.33 -0.07 12.60
CA PRO A 332 -28.18 -1.10 13.20
C PRO A 332 -28.10 -2.41 12.40
N GLY A 333 -26.91 -3.00 12.35
CA GLY A 333 -26.63 -4.21 11.58
C GLY A 333 -26.11 -5.37 12.43
N PRO A 334 -25.95 -6.55 11.82
CA PRO A 334 -25.60 -7.76 12.53
C PRO A 334 -24.12 -7.75 12.94
N TYR A 335 -23.78 -8.68 13.84
CA TYR A 335 -22.40 -8.92 14.24
C TYR A 335 -22.10 -10.41 14.35
N SER A 336 -20.84 -10.79 14.23
CA SER A 336 -20.40 -12.18 14.33
C SER A 336 -19.00 -12.27 14.93
N THR A 337 -18.63 -13.43 15.46
CA THR A 337 -17.25 -13.75 15.82
C THR A 337 -16.92 -15.15 15.36
N LEU A 338 -15.99 -15.26 14.41
CA LEU A 338 -15.46 -16.52 13.94
C LEU A 338 -14.15 -16.83 14.67
N ARG A 339 -14.10 -17.94 15.41
CA ARG A 339 -12.90 -18.40 16.11
C ARG A 339 -12.09 -19.34 15.22
N GLY A 340 -10.77 -19.34 15.41
CA GLY A 340 -9.83 -20.20 14.68
C GLY A 340 -9.28 -19.61 13.39
N HIS A 341 -9.85 -18.50 12.91
CA HIS A 341 -9.52 -17.91 11.60
C HIS A 341 -9.30 -16.41 11.72
N LEU A 342 -8.24 -15.90 11.09
CA LEU A 342 -7.86 -14.49 11.05
C LEU A 342 -8.16 -13.91 9.66
N ALA A 343 -9.15 -13.04 9.55
CA ALA A 343 -9.36 -12.27 8.34
C ALA A 343 -8.23 -11.26 8.14
N CYS A 344 -7.89 -11.04 6.88
CA CYS A 344 -6.84 -10.13 6.50
C CYS A 344 -7.34 -9.03 5.55
N SER A 345 -8.39 -9.28 4.74
CA SER A 345 -8.93 -8.28 3.81
C SER A 345 -10.34 -8.65 3.39
N TRP A 346 -11.07 -7.72 2.78
CA TRP A 346 -12.35 -7.97 2.14
C TRP A 346 -12.16 -8.38 0.68
N ILE A 347 -12.96 -9.34 0.24
CA ILE A 347 -13.12 -9.69 -1.18
C ILE A 347 -14.23 -8.81 -1.77
N ASP A 348 -15.39 -8.80 -1.13
CA ASP A 348 -16.55 -7.96 -1.44
C ASP A 348 -17.22 -7.48 -0.14
N GLU A 349 -18.50 -7.10 -0.15
CA GLU A 349 -19.22 -6.62 1.05
C GLU A 349 -19.45 -7.68 2.12
N ASP A 350 -19.51 -8.96 1.73
CA ASP A 350 -19.97 -10.05 2.59
C ASP A 350 -18.94 -11.17 2.70
N HIS A 351 -17.84 -11.12 1.94
CA HIS A 351 -16.80 -12.13 1.95
C HIS A 351 -15.45 -11.53 2.32
N LEU A 352 -14.78 -12.17 3.26
CA LEU A 352 -13.44 -11.82 3.70
C LEU A 352 -12.45 -12.89 3.30
N LEU A 353 -11.28 -12.46 2.90
CA LEU A 353 -10.12 -13.32 2.73
C LEU A 353 -9.47 -13.54 4.09
N ALA A 354 -9.07 -14.78 4.35
CA ALA A 354 -8.16 -15.20 5.41
C ALA A 354 -6.97 -15.93 4.79
N PRO A 355 -5.81 -15.99 5.46
CA PRO A 355 -4.66 -16.80 5.04
C PRO A 355 -5.01 -18.24 4.64
N ASP A 356 -6.00 -18.83 5.30
CA ASP A 356 -6.40 -20.23 5.22
C ASP A 356 -7.77 -20.47 4.57
N GLY A 357 -8.50 -19.42 4.19
CA GLY A 357 -9.83 -19.58 3.60
C GLY A 357 -10.58 -18.31 3.26
N VAL A 358 -11.88 -18.48 3.03
CA VAL A 358 -12.84 -17.39 2.84
C VAL A 358 -13.88 -17.46 3.95
N ILE A 359 -14.17 -16.30 4.53
CA ILE A 359 -15.18 -16.12 5.56
C ILE A 359 -16.39 -15.44 4.90
N GLN A 360 -17.58 -15.99 5.07
CA GLN A 360 -18.81 -15.35 4.63
C GLN A 360 -19.54 -14.75 5.84
N PHE A 361 -19.86 -13.46 5.74
CA PHE A 361 -20.59 -12.66 6.70
C PHE A 361 -21.95 -12.28 6.12
N PRO A 362 -23.07 -12.71 6.71
CA PRO A 362 -24.40 -12.35 6.22
C PRO A 362 -24.80 -10.94 6.68
N ALA A 363 -24.15 -9.92 6.10
CA ALA A 363 -24.23 -8.53 6.55
C ALA A 363 -25.60 -7.87 6.33
N GLU A 364 -26.39 -8.40 5.40
CA GLU A 364 -27.75 -7.90 5.10
C GLU A 364 -28.80 -8.26 6.17
N THR A 365 -28.46 -9.07 7.17
CA THR A 365 -29.41 -9.48 8.22
C THR A 365 -29.85 -8.28 9.07
N PRO A 366 -31.11 -7.83 9.06
CA PRO A 366 -31.47 -6.59 9.74
C PRO A 366 -31.34 -6.67 11.27
N GLY A 367 -30.89 -5.56 11.87
CA GLY A 367 -30.87 -5.35 13.32
C GLY A 367 -29.56 -5.77 13.98
N ASN A 368 -29.40 -5.33 15.24
CA ASN A 368 -28.22 -5.63 16.06
C ASN A 368 -28.27 -7.06 16.62
N VAL A 369 -28.19 -8.05 15.72
CA VAL A 369 -28.31 -9.47 16.05
C VAL A 369 -27.02 -10.22 15.78
N HIS A 370 -26.72 -11.20 16.63
CA HIS A 370 -25.62 -12.12 16.38
C HIS A 370 -25.98 -13.05 15.21
N VAL A 371 -25.12 -13.11 14.20
CA VAL A 371 -25.22 -14.02 13.06
C VAL A 371 -24.05 -14.99 13.04
N ASN A 372 -24.24 -16.14 12.39
CA ASN A 372 -23.17 -17.11 12.23
C ASN A 372 -22.45 -16.83 10.91
N ALA A 373 -21.18 -16.42 11.00
CA ALA A 373 -20.30 -16.42 9.83
C ALA A 373 -19.91 -17.85 9.47
N THR A 374 -19.75 -18.13 8.18
CA THR A 374 -19.28 -19.43 7.70
C THR A 374 -17.85 -19.32 7.20
N PHE A 375 -17.16 -20.45 7.12
CA PHE A 375 -15.78 -20.53 6.66
C PHE A 375 -15.62 -21.64 5.64
N LYS A 376 -14.86 -21.38 4.60
CA LYS A 376 -14.45 -22.37 3.60
C LYS A 376 -12.95 -22.28 3.37
N ALA A 377 -12.25 -23.39 3.63
CA ALA A 377 -10.81 -23.46 3.46
C ALA A 377 -10.40 -23.33 1.99
N VAL A 378 -9.28 -22.65 1.74
CA VAL A 378 -8.57 -22.72 0.46
C VAL A 378 -7.68 -23.96 0.42
N ALA A 379 -7.22 -24.32 -0.78
CA ALA A 379 -6.38 -25.51 -0.97
C ALA A 379 -5.01 -25.41 -0.30
N ALA A 380 -4.45 -24.20 -0.20
CA ALA A 380 -3.17 -23.93 0.45
C ALA A 380 -3.24 -22.61 1.22
N ALA A 381 -2.77 -22.63 2.47
CA ALA A 381 -2.67 -21.41 3.25
C ALA A 381 -1.53 -20.51 2.72
N GLY A 382 -1.69 -19.20 2.82
CA GLY A 382 -0.75 -18.21 2.32
C GLY A 382 -0.84 -16.86 3.02
N ASN A 383 -0.23 -15.85 2.44
CA ASN A 383 -0.32 -14.47 2.91
C ASN A 383 -1.25 -13.68 2.02
N CYS A 384 -2.11 -12.87 2.61
CA CYS A 384 -2.99 -12.00 1.86
C CYS A 384 -2.21 -10.88 1.20
N ALA A 385 -2.47 -10.64 -0.07
CA ALA A 385 -1.72 -9.70 -0.89
C ALA A 385 -2.59 -8.60 -1.50
N GLY A 386 -3.91 -8.66 -1.34
CA GLY A 386 -4.82 -7.61 -1.76
C GLY A 386 -6.18 -8.14 -2.17
N ARG A 387 -6.88 -7.35 -2.99
CA ARG A 387 -8.17 -7.67 -3.57
C ARG A 387 -8.25 -7.18 -5.02
N PHE A 388 -9.13 -7.78 -5.80
CA PHE A 388 -9.56 -7.29 -7.10
C PHE A 388 -11.06 -7.00 -7.05
N PRO A 389 -11.55 -5.91 -7.68
CA PRO A 389 -10.78 -4.85 -8.34
C PRO A 389 -10.00 -4.00 -7.33
N GLY A 390 -8.84 -3.47 -7.74
CA GLY A 390 -7.92 -2.76 -6.83
C GLY A 390 -8.12 -1.25 -6.72
N GLY A 391 -9.06 -0.67 -7.48
CA GLY A 391 -9.42 0.75 -7.36
C GLY A 391 -9.89 1.09 -5.94
N LEU A 392 -9.49 2.27 -5.45
CA LEU A 392 -9.87 2.84 -4.17
C LEU A 392 -10.78 4.05 -4.34
#